data_AF-A0A1V5Q1M6-F1
#
_entry.id   AF-A0A1V5Q1M6-F1
#
_cell.length_a   1.000
_cell.length_b   1.000
_cell.length_c   1.000
_cell.angle_alpha   90.00
_cell.angle_beta   90.00
_cell.angle_gamma   90.00
#
_symmetry.space_group_name_H-M   'P 1'
#
loop_
_entity.id
_entity.type
_entity.pdbx_description
1 polymer ?
#
loop_
_entity_poly.entity_id
_entity_poly.type
_entity_poly.pdbx_seq_one_letter_code
_entity_poly.pdbx_strand_id
1 'polypeptide(L)' 'MPALVIKNLPEELHRRLKEDAGRHHRSMTQEAIAILDQGLHRARSVPPFKAHKGAFPLTAAFVRAAKAEGRA' A
#
# COMPACT_ATOMS: atom_id res chain seq x y z
N MET A 1 2.29 12.79 21.78
CA MET A 1 1.91 12.23 20.46
C MET A 1 0.46 12.63 20.20
N PRO A 2 0.13 13.20 19.04
CA PRO A 2 -1.27 13.53 18.72
C PRO A 2 -2.10 12.25 18.62
N ALA A 3 -3.36 12.33 19.06
CA ALA A 3 -4.32 11.24 19.00
C ALA A 3 -5.60 11.73 18.32
N LEU A 4 -6.23 10.85 17.55
CA LEU A 4 -7.51 11.09 16.88
C LEU A 4 -8.55 10.10 17.40
N VAL A 5 -9.68 10.62 17.89
CA VAL A 5 -10.82 9.81 18.33
C VAL A 5 -12.02 10.16 17.46
N ILE A 6 -12.56 9.18 16.75
CA ILE A 6 -13.77 9.34 15.95
C ILE A 6 -14.95 8.83 16.79
N LYS A 7 -15.79 9.75 17.25
CA LYS A 7 -16.99 9.41 18.01
C LYS A 7 -18.14 9.07 17.06
N ASN A 8 -19.04 8.18 17.51
CA ASN A 8 -20.24 7.78 16.76
C ASN A 8 -19.92 7.26 15.34
N LEU A 9 -18.85 6.47 15.22
CA LEU A 9 -18.50 5.84 13.94
C LEU A 9 -19.65 4.89 13.53
N PRO A 10 -20.22 5.02 12.32
CA PRO A 10 -21.27 4.13 11.85
C PRO A 10 -20.82 2.67 11.95
N GLU A 11 -21.68 1.78 12.46
CA GLU A 11 -21.32 0.37 12.67
C GLU A 11 -20.82 -0.31 11.40
N GLU A 12 -21.47 0.00 10.27
CA GLU A 12 -21.06 -0.53 8.97
C GLU A 12 -19.63 -0.13 8.61
N LEU A 13 -19.25 1.12 8.91
CA LEU A 13 -17.91 1.62 8.62
C LEU A 13 -16.87 0.98 9.57
N HIS A 14 -17.23 0.79 10.84
CA HIS A 14 -16.41 0.09 11.81
C HIS A 14 -16.15 -1.37 11.38
N ARG A 15 -17.20 -2.07 10.92
CA ARG A 15 -17.11 -3.44 10.42
C ARG A 15 -16.19 -3.53 9.21
N ARG A 16 -16.40 -2.68 8.21
CA ARG A 16 -15.58 -2.66 6.99
C ARG A 16 -14.11 -2.36 7.30
N LEU A 17 -13.83 -1.41 8.20
CA LEU A 17 -12.47 -1.10 8.64
C LEU A 17 -11.79 -2.32 9.28
N LYS A 18 -12.52 -3.09 10.08
CA LYS A 18 -12.00 -4.31 10.72
C LYS A 18 -11.69 -5.41 9.69
N GLU A 19 -12.56 -5.58 8.70
CA GLU A 19 -12.36 -6.55 7.61
C GLU A 19 -11.15 -6.19 6.75
N ASP A 20 -11.03 -4.92 6.35
CA ASP A 20 -9.90 -4.43 5.56
C ASP A 20 -8.58 -4.52 6.34
N ALA A 21 -8.59 -4.21 7.63
CA ALA A 21 -7.42 -4.40 8.50
C ALA A 21 -6.97 -5.87 8.56
N GLY A 22 -7.92 -6.81 8.65
CA GLY A 22 -7.65 -8.25 8.61
C GLY A 22 -7.04 -8.69 7.28
N ARG A 23 -7.58 -8.20 6.16
CA ARG A 23 -7.07 -8.48 4.81
C ARG A 23 -5.65 -7.94 4.58
N HIS A 24 -5.34 -6.77 5.14
CA HIS A 24 -4.02 -6.15 5.00
C HIS A 24 -3.01 -6.61 6.07
N HIS A 25 -3.38 -7.54 6.95
CA HIS A 25 -2.58 -8.00 8.08
C HIS A 25 -2.09 -6.84 8.97
N ARG A 26 -2.97 -5.86 9.20
CA ARG A 26 -2.70 -4.65 9.99
C ARG A 26 -3.62 -4.57 11.20
N SER A 27 -3.23 -3.78 12.19
CA SER A 27 -4.17 -3.36 13.24
C SER A 27 -5.21 -2.38 12.68
N MET A 28 -6.38 -2.28 13.32
CA MET A 28 -7.42 -1.31 12.91
C MET A 28 -6.90 0.13 12.91
N THR A 29 -6.07 0.48 13.90
CA THR A 29 -5.46 1.81 13.98
C THR A 29 -4.51 2.07 12.82
N GLN A 30 -3.67 1.08 12.45
CA GLN A 30 -2.78 1.21 11.30
C GLN A 30 -3.54 1.33 9.99
N GLU A 31 -4.64 0.59 9.86
CA GLU A 31 -5.49 0.69 8.67
C GLU A 31 -6.16 2.05 8.56
N ALA A 32 -6.70 2.58 9.67
CA ALA A 32 -7.27 3.92 9.71
C ALA A 32 -6.23 5.00 9.32
N ILE A 33 -5.00 4.89 9.83
CA ILE A 33 -3.89 5.78 9.45
C ILE A 33 -3.60 5.67 7.95
N ALA A 34 -3.52 4.45 7.40
CA ALA A 34 -3.24 4.25 5.98
C ALA A 34 -4.32 4.85 5.07
N ILE A 35 -5.60 4.72 5.44
CA ILE A 35 -6.73 5.30 4.70
C ILE A 35 -6.68 6.84 4.78
N LEU A 36 -6.43 7.40 5.97
CA LEU A 36 -6.27 8.84 6.14
C LEU A 36 -5.09 9.37 5.33
N ASP A 37 -3.96 8.66 5.34
CA ASP A 37 -2.78 9.01 4.57
C ASP A 37 -3.07 9.01 3.07
N GLN A 38 -3.76 7.99 2.56
CA GLN A 38 -4.20 7.92 1.17
C GLN A 38 -5.18 9.04 0.79
N GLY A 39 -6.12 9.40 1.68
CA GLY A 39 -7.08 10.47 1.43
C GLY A 39 -6.45 11.87 1.46
N LEU A 40 -5.44 12.06 2.31
CA LEU A 40 -4.69 13.32 2.44
C LEU A 40 -3.64 13.48 1.34
N HIS A 41 -3.05 12.37 0.89
CA HIS A 41 -2.30 12.35 -0.36
C HIS A 41 -3.27 12.55 -1.52
N ARG A 42 -3.56 13.83 -1.85
CA ARG A 42 -4.03 14.20 -3.19
C ARG A 42 -3.13 13.44 -4.15
N ALA A 43 -3.71 12.51 -4.92
CA ALA A 43 -2.99 11.74 -5.91
C ALA A 43 -2.16 12.75 -6.70
N ARG A 44 -0.85 12.79 -6.43
CA ARG A 44 0.05 13.61 -7.23
C ARG A 44 -0.14 13.03 -8.61
N SER A 45 -0.71 13.82 -9.52
CA SER A 45 -0.82 13.42 -10.92
C SER A 45 0.58 12.99 -11.30
N VAL A 46 0.77 11.68 -11.47
CA VAL A 46 2.05 11.15 -11.89
C VAL A 46 2.13 11.62 -13.33
N PRO A 47 3.09 12.51 -13.68
CA PRO A 47 3.20 12.94 -15.06
C PRO A 47 3.35 11.68 -15.91
N PRO A 48 2.74 11.66 -17.11
CA PRO A 48 2.84 10.51 -17.99
C PRO A 48 4.32 10.18 -18.20
N PHE A 49 4.74 9.03 -17.69
CA PHE A 49 6.10 8.55 -17.86
C PHE A 49 6.17 7.76 -19.15
N LYS A 50 7.26 7.93 -19.90
CA LYS A 50 7.54 7.06 -21.04
C LYS A 50 8.02 5.72 -20.48
N ALA A 51 7.40 4.62 -20.91
CA ALA A 51 7.87 3.30 -20.56
C ALA A 51 9.35 3.15 -20.97
N HIS A 52 10.21 2.83 -20.01
CA HIS A 52 11.61 2.56 -20.29
C HIS A 52 11.71 1.25 -21.07
N LYS A 53 12.21 1.32 -22.32
CA LYS A 53 12.56 0.12 -23.08
C LYS A 53 13.92 -0.36 -22.61
N GLY A 54 13.92 -1.38 -21.76
CA GLY A 54 15.15 -2.06 -21.36
C GLY A 54 15.85 -2.72 -22.56
N ALA A 55 17.16 -2.94 -22.44
CA ALA A 55 17.97 -3.57 -23.50
C ALA A 55 17.63 -5.06 -23.73
N PHE A 56 17.00 -5.71 -22.75
CA PHE A 56 16.62 -7.12 -22.80
C PHE A 56 15.32 -7.36 -22.03
N PRO A 57 14.58 -8.44 -22.33
CA PRO A 57 13.35 -8.77 -21.63
C PRO A 57 13.61 -9.19 -20.17
N LEU A 58 12.91 -8.56 -19.23
CA LEU A 58 12.89 -8.98 -17.83
C LEU A 58 12.04 -10.24 -17.67
N THR A 59 12.64 -11.40 -17.92
CA THR A 59 11.98 -12.69 -17.75
C THR A 59 11.93 -13.10 -16.26
N ALA A 60 10.98 -13.96 -15.91
CA ALA A 60 10.91 -14.56 -14.58
C ALA A 60 12.20 -15.32 -14.19
N ALA A 61 12.90 -15.90 -15.18
CA ALA A 61 14.18 -16.56 -14.95
C ALA A 61 15.27 -15.55 -14.54
N PHE A 62 15.37 -14.42 -15.24
CA PHE A 62 16.31 -13.35 -14.91
C PHE A 62 16.08 -12.81 -13.48
N VAL A 63 14.82 -12.50 -13.13
CA VAL A 63 14.48 -11.98 -11.80
C VAL A 63 14.86 -12.95 -10.69
N ARG A 64 14.69 -14.27 -10.89
CA ARG A 64 15.08 -15.27 -9.90
C ARG A 64 16.59 -15.37 -9.75
N ALA A 65 17.35 -15.35 -10.84
CA ALA A 65 18.81 -15.40 -10.81
C ALA A 65 19.40 -14.18 -10.06
N ALA A 66 18.96 -12.97 -10.40
CA ALA A 66 19.40 -11.74 -9.73
C ALA A 66 19.12 -11.74 -8.21
N LYS A 67 17.98 -12.30 -7.78
CA LYS A 67 17.64 -12.46 -6.35
C LYS A 67 18.50 -13.50 -5.62
N ALA A 68 19.08 -14.46 -6.34
CA ALA A 68 19.97 -15.46 -5.77
C ALA A 68 21.40 -14.92 -5.64
N GLU A 69 21.85 -14.15 -6.63
CA GLU A 69 23.17 -13.50 -6.66
C GLU A 69 23.37 -12.53 -5.48
N GLY A 70 22.34 -11.74 -5.14
CA GLY A 70 22.40 -10.84 -3.97
C GLY A 70 22.25 -11.52 -2.60
N ARG A 71 22.16 -12.85 -2.54
CA ARG A 71 22.08 -13.63 -1.28
C ARG A 71 23.35 -14.43 -0.98
N ALA A 72 24.37 -14.34 -1.84
CA ALA A 72 25.68 -14.95 -1.65
C ALA A 72 26.62 -14.05 -0.84
#